data_AF-A0A090WL03-F1
#
_entry.id   AF-A0A090WL03-F1
#
_cell.length_a   1.000
_cell.length_b   1.000
_cell.length_c   1.000
_cell.angle_alpha   90.00
_cell.angle_beta   90.00
_cell.angle_gamma   90.00
#
_symmetry.space_group_name_H-M   'P 1'
#
loop_
_entity.id
_entity.type
_entity.pdbx_description
1 polymer ?
#
loop_
_entity_poly.entity_id
_entity_poly.type
_entity_poly.pdbx_seq_one_letter_code
_entity_poly.pdbx_strand_id
1 'polypeptide(L)' 'MIASSHSADEKVHEIARLTNEVKEMRSAFVDGRSRLMRLKMESAVVAKMKEKGLAPSVIPPQKIKVKSKD' A
#
# COMPACT_ATOMS: atom_id res chain seq x y z
N MET A 1 -27.48 33.84 -22.63
CA MET A 1 -27.62 33.01 -21.41
C MET A 1 -27.28 31.54 -21.63
N ILE A 2 -27.41 30.98 -22.85
CA ILE A 2 -27.14 29.55 -23.15
C ILE A 2 -25.64 29.18 -23.14
N ALA A 3 -24.77 30.02 -23.72
CA ALA A 3 -23.32 29.76 -23.75
C ALA A 3 -22.67 29.75 -22.36
N SER A 4 -23.20 30.56 -21.44
CA SER A 4 -22.76 30.59 -20.04
C SER A 4 -23.06 29.28 -19.33
N SER A 5 -24.26 28.73 -19.51
CA SER A 5 -24.65 27.45 -18.90
C SER A 5 -23.78 26.30 -19.41
N HIS A 6 -23.58 26.21 -20.73
CA HIS A 6 -22.70 25.19 -21.30
C HIS A 6 -21.24 25.30 -20.82
N SER A 7 -20.72 26.53 -20.69
CA SER A 7 -19.35 26.74 -20.16
C SER A 7 -19.22 26.37 -18.68
N ALA A 8 -20.30 26.44 -17.91
CA ALA A 8 -20.32 25.99 -16.52
C ALA A 8 -20.32 24.47 -16.45
N ASP A 9 -21.12 23.80 -17.29
CA ASP A 9 -21.19 22.35 -17.37
C ASP A 9 -19.84 21.74 -17.78
N GLU A 10 -19.16 22.34 -18.76
CA GLU A 10 -17.82 21.92 -19.19
C GLU A 10 -16.81 21.98 -18.02
N LYS A 11 -16.84 23.07 -17.24
CA LYS A 11 -15.98 23.21 -16.05
C LYS A 11 -16.31 22.18 -14.97
N VAL A 12 -17.58 21.85 -14.77
CA VAL A 12 -17.99 20.81 -13.81
C VAL A 12 -17.42 19.44 -14.21
N HIS A 13 -17.47 19.10 -15.51
CA HIS A 13 -16.85 17.88 -16.02
C HIS A 13 -15.34 17.88 -15.85
N GLU A 14 -14.68 19.02 -16.12
CA GLU A 14 -13.25 19.16 -15.92
C GLU A 14 -12.85 19.00 -14.44
N ILE A 15 -13.60 19.62 -13.52
CA ILE A 15 -13.40 19.46 -12.06
C ILE A 15 -13.56 17.99 -11.66
N ALA A 16 -14.58 17.30 -12.16
CA ALA A 16 -14.79 15.88 -11.87
C ALA A 16 -13.63 15.01 -12.36
N ARG A 17 -13.11 15.28 -13.56
CA ARG A 17 -11.92 14.60 -14.10
C ARG A 17 -10.69 14.82 -13.21
N LEU A 18 -10.37 16.07 -12.90
CA LEU A 18 -9.22 16.42 -12.05
C LEU A 18 -9.35 15.82 -10.65
N THR A 19 -10.56 15.77 -10.09
CA THR A 19 -10.82 15.14 -8.78
C THR A 19 -10.49 13.65 -8.80
N ASN A 20 -10.85 12.95 -9.89
CA ASN A 20 -10.51 11.54 -10.05
C ASN A 20 -9.01 11.33 -10.16
N GLU A 21 -8.30 12.16 -10.94
CA GLU A 21 -6.84 12.09 -11.06
C GLU A 21 -6.14 12.30 -9.70
N VAL A 22 -6.60 13.28 -8.91
CA VAL A 22 -6.08 13.50 -7.55
C VAL A 22 -6.32 12.29 -6.65
N LYS A 23 -7.49 11.65 -6.77
CA LYS A 23 -7.82 10.45 -5.98
C LYS A 23 -6.91 9.27 -6.35
N GLU A 24 -6.67 9.05 -7.63
CA GLU A 24 -5.75 8.00 -8.10
C GLU A 24 -4.31 8.25 -7.62
N MET A 25 -3.81 9.47 -7.75
CA MET A 25 -2.47 9.84 -7.26
C MET A 25 -2.33 9.63 -5.76
N ARG A 26 -3.36 10.00 -4.97
CA ARG A 26 -3.37 9.74 -3.52
C ARG A 26 -3.37 8.26 -3.20
N SER A 27 -4.13 7.45 -3.94
CA SER A 27 -4.13 6.00 -3.78
C SER A 27 -2.72 5.43 -4.01
N ALA A 28 -2.09 5.79 -5.13
CA ALA A 28 -0.75 5.35 -5.47
C ALA A 28 0.30 5.77 -4.42
N PHE A 29 0.17 6.99 -3.86
CA PHE A 29 1.03 7.46 -2.79
C PHE A 29 0.89 6.64 -1.50
N VAL A 30 -0.36 6.36 -1.08
CA VAL A 30 -0.62 5.56 0.12
C VAL A 30 -0.09 4.14 -0.04
N ASP A 31 -0.27 3.53 -1.21
CA ASP A 31 0.28 2.21 -1.53
C ASP A 31 1.81 2.22 -1.50
N GLY A 32 2.43 3.23 -2.13
CA GLY A 32 3.89 3.41 -2.14
C GLY A 32 4.46 3.58 -0.72
N ARG A 33 3.84 4.42 0.10
CA ARG A 33 4.22 4.63 1.50
C ARG A 33 4.14 3.32 2.30
N SER A 34 3.08 2.55 2.10
CA SER A 34 2.85 1.28 2.80
C SER A 34 3.90 0.23 2.43
N ARG A 35 4.24 0.12 1.14
CA ARG A 35 5.32 -0.75 0.65
C ARG A 35 6.68 -0.37 1.26
N LEU A 36 7.01 0.92 1.24
CA LEU A 36 8.27 1.41 1.82
C LEU A 36 8.36 1.12 3.32
N MET A 37 7.28 1.34 4.08
CA MET A 37 7.26 1.05 5.51
C MET A 37 7.45 -0.43 5.81
N ARG A 38 6.87 -1.32 5.01
CA ARG A 38 7.08 -2.77 5.12
C ARG A 38 8.54 -3.13 4.89
N LEU A 39 9.14 -2.65 3.81
CA LEU A 39 10.56 -2.89 3.50
C LEU A 39 11.50 -2.33 4.59
N LYS A 40 11.22 -1.12 5.09
CA LYS A 40 11.99 -0.51 6.18
C LYS A 40 11.87 -1.32 7.47
N MET A 41 10.67 -1.82 7.78
CA MET A 41 10.43 -2.67 8.94
C MET A 41 11.19 -3.99 8.81
N GLU A 42 11.08 -4.67 7.66
CA GLU A 42 11.85 -5.88 7.37
C GLU A 42 13.35 -5.65 7.52
N SER A 43 13.88 -4.57 6.94
CA SER A 43 15.29 -4.19 7.05
C SER A 43 15.72 -3.93 8.50
N ALA A 44 14.92 -3.19 9.29
CA ALA A 44 15.22 -2.91 10.69
C ALA A 44 15.18 -4.18 11.56
N VAL A 45 14.23 -5.09 11.30
CA VAL A 45 14.14 -6.38 11.98
C VAL A 45 15.35 -7.24 11.63
N VAL A 46 15.70 -7.35 10.35
CA VAL A 46 16.87 -8.12 9.89
C VAL A 46 18.15 -7.60 10.53
N ALA A 47 18.36 -6.27 10.58
CA ALA A 47 19.52 -5.67 11.22
C ALA A 47 19.62 -6.04 12.72
N LYS A 48 18.52 -5.90 13.47
CA LYS A 48 18.46 -6.27 14.90
C LYS A 48 18.61 -7.76 15.16
N MET A 49 18.09 -8.61 14.27
CA MET A 49 18.20 -10.07 14.40
C MET A 49 19.62 -10.56 14.07
N LYS A 50 20.31 -9.90 13.13
CA LYS A 50 21.72 -10.17 12.81
C LYS A 50 22.63 -9.96 14.02
N GLU A 51 22.42 -8.90 14.80
CA GLU A 51 23.15 -8.67 16.07
C GLU A 51 22.95 -9.80 17.08
N LYS A 52 21.79 -10.47 17.04
CA LYS A 52 21.46 -11.63 17.88
C LYS A 52 21.93 -12.96 17.29
N GLY A 53 22.64 -12.96 16.16
CA GLY A 53 23.08 -14.16 15.45
C GLY A 53 21.96 -14.93 14.72
N LEU A 54 20.76 -14.33 14.61
CA LEU A 54 19.61 -14.92 13.95
C LEU A 54 19.56 -14.49 12.49
N ALA A 55 19.55 -15.46 11.58
CA ALA A 55 19.40 -15.26 10.15
C ALA A 55 18.08 -15.87 9.66
N PRO A 56 17.51 -15.37 8.55
CA PRO A 56 16.38 -16.04 7.90
C PRO A 56 16.76 -17.49 7.58
N SER A 57 15.94 -18.44 8.00
CA SER A 57 16.14 -19.85 7.63
C SER A 57 15.91 -20.02 6.15
N VAL A 58 16.85 -20.66 5.46
CA VAL A 58 16.69 -21.07 4.05
C VAL A 58 15.64 -22.19 3.93
N ILE A 59 15.45 -22.96 5.00
CA ILE A 59 14.53 -24.09 5.07
C ILE A 59 13.22 -23.60 5.72
N PRO A 60 12.06 -23.78 5.07
CA PRO A 60 10.78 -23.37 5.64
C PRO A 60 10.50 -24.13 6.94
N PRO A 61 9.85 -23.48 7.93
CA PRO A 61 9.52 -24.14 9.19
C PRO A 61 8.51 -25.27 8.97
N GLN A 62 8.70 -26.39 9.64
CA GLN A 62 7.72 -27.47 9.65
C GLN A 62 6.51 -27.06 10.49
N LYS A 63 5.32 -27.06 9.88
CA LYS A 63 4.07 -26.75 10.58
C LYS A 63 3.64 -27.95 11.42
N ILE A 64 3.85 -27.89 12.73
CA ILE A 64 3.32 -28.87 13.66
C ILE A 64 1.82 -28.58 13.86
N LYS A 65 0.95 -29.49 13.39
CA LYS A 65 -0.48 -29.48 13.72
C LYS A 65 -0.72 -30.52 14.81
N VAL A 66 -1.10 -30.06 16.00
CA VAL A 66 -1.51 -30.95 17.10
C VAL A 66 -2.88 -31.51 16.74
N LYS A 67 -3.00 -32.83 16.59
CA LYS A 67 -4.29 -33.49 16.53
C LYS A 67 -4.69 -33.83 17.96
N SER A 68 -5.77 -33.23 18.46
CA SER A 68 -6.44 -33.74 19.66
C SER A 68 -6.96 -35.15 19.35
N LYS A 69 -6.63 -36.11 20.20
CA LYS A 69 -7.26 -37.44 20.20
C LYS A 69 -8.49 -37.33 21.09
N ASP A 70 -9.66 -37.50 20.48
CA ASP A 70 -10.84 -38.01 21.17
C ASP A 70 -10.77 -39.54 21.18
#